data_AF-A0A943BNE8-F1
#
_entry.id   AF-A0A943BNE8-F1
#
_cell.length_a   1.000
_cell.length_b   1.000
_cell.length_c   1.000
_cell.angle_alpha   90.00
_cell.angle_beta   90.00
_cell.angle_gamma   90.00
#
_symmetry.space_group_name_H-M   'P 1'
#
loop_
_entity.id
_entity.type
_entity.pdbx_description
1 polymer ?
#
loop_
_entity_poly.entity_id
_entity_poly.type
_entity_poly.pdbx_seq_one_letter_code
_entity_poly.pdbx_strand_id
1 'polypeptide(L)'
;MQDNRPVLRKWIQIVDHMVNLVAALFFGLLLAYGIYGMWDSAQINKQADASLYETYKPTAKNSLSFAELQKINSDVFGWLTVDKTHINYPLVQTEDNAKYVNTDVKGQFSLAGSIFLDCNNKKDFS
;
A
#
# COMPACT_ATOMS: atom_id res chain seq x y z
N MET A 1 -20.76 48.20 49.49
CA MET A 1 -20.70 47.69 48.10
C MET A 1 -19.46 46.82 48.00
N GLN A 2 -19.61 45.50 47.92
CA GLN A 2 -18.50 44.56 48.01
C GLN A 2 -17.85 44.42 46.62
N ASP A 3 -16.54 44.67 46.52
CA ASP A 3 -15.80 44.68 45.27
C ASP A 3 -15.51 43.25 44.78
N ASN A 4 -16.33 42.78 43.84
CA ASN A 4 -16.25 41.43 43.27
C ASN A 4 -15.30 41.33 42.06
N ARG A 5 -14.56 42.39 41.72
CA ARG A 5 -13.58 42.40 40.60
C ARG A 5 -12.52 41.28 40.65
N PRO A 6 -11.97 40.85 41.80
CA PRO A 6 -10.96 39.78 41.82
C PRO A 6 -11.55 38.38 41.60
N VAL A 7 -12.81 38.15 41.99
CA VAL A 7 -13.50 36.87 41.79
C VAL A 7 -13.88 36.69 40.32
N LEU A 8 -14.38 37.77 39.69
CA LEU A 8 -14.72 37.78 38.26
C LEU A 8 -13.51 37.48 37.38
N ARG A 9 -12.33 38.05 37.69
CA ARG A 9 -11.09 37.80 36.93
C ARG A 9 -10.63 36.35 37.02
N LYS A 10 -10.72 35.73 38.21
CA LYS A 10 -10.38 34.31 38.38
C LYS A 10 -11.31 33.40 37.56
N TRP A 11 -12.61 33.70 37.53
CA TRP A 11 -13.56 32.93 36.73
C TRP A 11 -13.31 33.05 35.22
N ILE A 12 -13.03 34.25 34.73
CA ILE A 12 -12.68 34.46 33.32
C ILE A 12 -11.42 33.67 32.95
N GLN A 13 -10.38 33.70 33.78
CA GLN A 13 -9.14 32.95 33.53
C GLN A 13 -9.34 31.43 33.54
N ILE A 14 -10.23 30.91 34.39
CA ILE A 14 -10.59 29.48 34.42
C ILE A 14 -11.33 29.09 33.14
N VAL A 15 -12.26 29.92 32.68
CA VAL A 15 -13.00 29.69 31.43
C VAL A 15 -12.05 29.72 30.24
N ASP A 16 -11.15 30.70 30.15
CA ASP A 16 -10.17 30.80 29.06
C ASP A 16 -9.23 29.58 29.03
N HIS A 17 -8.76 29.13 30.20
CA HIS A 17 -7.96 27.89 30.29
C HIS A 17 -8.76 26.66 29.84
N MET A 18 -10.03 26.57 30.21
CA MET A 18 -10.89 25.46 29.82
C MET A 18 -11.10 25.44 28.29
N VAL A 19 -11.39 26.59 27.69
CA VAL A 19 -11.56 26.73 26.23
C VAL A 19 -10.28 26.37 25.49
N ASN A 20 -9.12 26.86 25.95
CA ASN A 20 -7.82 26.53 25.37
C ASN A 20 -7.49 25.04 25.48
N LEU A 21 -7.87 24.39 26.60
CA LEU A 21 -7.64 22.95 26.79
C LEU A 21 -8.51 22.13 25.84
N VAL A 22 -9.79 22.48 25.68
CA VAL A 22 -10.68 21.81 24.73
C VAL A 22 -10.19 22.00 23.29
N ALA A 23 -9.77 23.21 22.92
CA ALA A 23 -9.19 23.47 21.61
C ALA A 23 -7.91 22.66 21.38
N ALA A 24 -7.01 22.59 22.37
CA ALA A 24 -5.78 21.80 22.30
C ALA A 24 -6.06 20.30 22.16
N LEU A 25 -7.05 19.75 22.86
CA LEU A 25 -7.47 18.36 22.70
C LEU A 25 -8.02 18.10 21.30
N PHE A 26 -8.84 19.00 20.78
CA PHE A 26 -9.39 18.89 19.43
C PHE A 26 -8.28 18.90 18.37
N PHE A 27 -7.33 19.84 18.45
CA PHE A 27 -6.17 19.86 17.55
C PHE A 27 -5.29 18.62 17.72
N GLY A 28 -5.11 18.13 18.95
CA GLY A 28 -4.38 16.89 19.22
C GLY A 28 -5.02 15.68 18.55
N LEU A 29 -6.35 15.56 18.58
CA LEU A 29 -7.09 14.49 17.90
C LEU A 29 -6.95 14.60 16.37
N LEU A 30 -7.03 15.81 15.81
CA LEU A 30 -6.83 16.02 14.37
C LEU A 30 -5.40 15.65 13.93
N LEU A 31 -4.39 16.04 14.71
CA LEU A 31 -3.00 15.66 14.45
C LEU A 31 -2.80 14.14 14.54
N ALA A 32 -3.36 13.50 15.56
CA ALA A 32 -3.30 12.04 15.70
C ALA A 32 -3.95 11.33 14.51
N TYR A 33 -5.10 11.82 14.04
CA TYR A 33 -5.77 11.28 12.85
C TYR A 33 -4.92 11.47 11.58
N GLY A 34 -4.31 12.65 11.40
CA GLY A 34 -3.40 12.91 10.29
C GLY A 34 -2.15 12.04 10.31
N ILE A 35 -1.53 11.84 11.47
CA ILE A 35 -0.38 10.94 11.65
C ILE A 35 -0.77 9.49 11.35
N TYR A 36 -1.93 9.05 11.82
CA TYR A 36 -2.46 7.72 11.51
C TYR A 36 -2.66 7.52 10.01
N GLY A 37 -3.31 8.47 9.33
CA GLY A 37 -3.49 8.42 7.88
C GLY A 37 -2.18 8.45 7.10
N MET A 38 -1.18 9.22 7.56
CA MET A 38 0.15 9.24 6.95
C MET A 38 0.91 7.93 7.17
N TRP A 39 0.81 7.32 8.35
CA TRP A 39 1.40 6.01 8.64
C TRP A 39 0.77 4.92 7.78
N ASP A 40 -0.55 4.89 7.69
CA ASP A 40 -1.30 3.96 6.86
C ASP A 40 -0.96 4.14 5.36
N SER A 41 -0.96 5.38 4.87
CA SER A 41 -0.55 5.71 3.52
C SER A 41 0.90 5.29 3.24
N ALA A 42 1.82 5.46 4.20
CA ALA A 42 3.19 5.01 4.06
C ALA A 42 3.30 3.46 3.98
N GLN A 43 2.45 2.73 4.69
CA GLN A 43 2.39 1.26 4.61
C GLN A 43 1.82 0.79 3.26
N ILE A 44 0.74 1.43 2.79
CA ILE A 44 0.11 1.13 1.50
C ILE A 44 1.10 1.40 0.35
N ASN A 45 1.79 2.54 0.38
CA ASN A 45 2.79 2.89 -0.64
C ASN A 45 3.96 1.88 -0.66
N LYS A 46 4.41 1.38 0.49
CA LYS A 46 5.45 0.34 0.54
C LYS A 46 5.02 -0.98 -0.10
N GLN A 47 3.73 -1.34 -0.02
CA GLN A 47 3.20 -2.53 -0.69
C GLN A 47 3.00 -2.35 -2.20
N ALA A 48 2.82 -1.11 -2.65
CA ALA A 48 2.69 -0.75 -4.06
C ALA A 48 4.03 -0.38 -4.74
N ASP A 49 5.13 -0.37 -3.98
CA ASP A 49 6.44 0.08 -4.47
C ASP A 49 6.98 -0.88 -5.55
N ALA A 50 7.37 -0.32 -6.70
CA ALA A 50 7.89 -1.06 -7.86
C ALA A 50 9.12 -1.91 -7.51
N SER A 51 9.88 -1.51 -6.49
CA SER A 51 11.06 -2.22 -5.98
C SER A 51 10.74 -3.63 -5.46
N LEU A 52 9.51 -3.91 -5.01
CA LEU A 52 9.09 -5.26 -4.62
C LEU A 52 9.16 -6.24 -5.81
N TYR A 53 8.89 -5.72 -7.02
CA TYR A 53 8.83 -6.51 -8.24
C TYR A 53 10.18 -6.68 -8.95
N GLU A 54 11.18 -5.86 -8.61
CA GLU A 54 12.58 -6.09 -9.00
C GLU A 54 13.10 -7.43 -8.43
N THR A 55 12.49 -7.96 -7.36
CA THR A 55 12.81 -9.30 -6.82
C THR A 55 12.53 -10.43 -7.82
N TYR A 56 11.59 -10.24 -8.75
CA TYR A 56 11.27 -11.24 -9.76
C TYR A 56 12.23 -11.20 -10.93
N LYS A 57 12.96 -10.11 -11.14
CA LYS A 57 13.94 -10.02 -12.22
C LYS A 57 15.02 -11.08 -12.03
N PRO A 58 15.23 -12.00 -13.00
CA PRO A 58 16.29 -12.96 -12.90
C PRO A 58 17.67 -12.28 -13.02
N THR A 59 18.24 -11.82 -11.90
CA THR A 59 19.65 -11.42 -11.83
C THR A 59 20.46 -12.57 -11.24
N ALA A 60 21.63 -12.82 -11.85
CA ALA A 60 22.52 -13.96 -11.64
C ALA A 60 23.03 -14.20 -10.19
N LYS A 61 22.51 -13.50 -9.17
CA LYS A 61 23.00 -13.58 -7.80
C LYS A 61 21.96 -13.82 -6.70
N ASN A 62 20.64 -13.79 -6.94
CA ASN A 62 19.65 -14.18 -5.91
C ASN A 62 18.17 -14.25 -6.36
N SER A 63 17.88 -14.38 -7.65
CA SER A 63 16.51 -14.43 -8.15
C SER A 63 15.98 -15.86 -8.27
N LEU A 64 14.69 -16.06 -7.95
CA LEU A 64 13.97 -17.30 -8.25
C LEU A 64 14.04 -17.59 -9.75
N SER A 65 14.44 -18.80 -10.13
CA SER A 65 14.39 -19.23 -11.52
C SER A 65 12.93 -19.37 -11.98
N PHE A 66 12.69 -19.26 -13.29
CA PHE A 66 11.36 -19.48 -13.86
C PHE A 66 10.76 -20.83 -13.45
N ALA A 67 11.57 -21.90 -13.47
CA ALA A 67 11.14 -23.24 -13.08
C ALA A 67 10.77 -23.34 -11.59
N GLU A 68 11.46 -22.62 -10.70
CA GLU A 68 11.09 -22.56 -9.28
C GLU A 68 9.80 -21.75 -9.08
N LEU A 69 9.64 -20.67 -9.84
CA LEU A 69 8.41 -19.86 -9.78
C LEU A 69 7.19 -20.65 -10.27
N GLN A 70 7.34 -21.45 -11.33
CA GLN A 70 6.29 -22.37 -11.79
C GLN A 70 5.94 -23.46 -10.77
N LYS A 71 6.91 -23.91 -9.95
CA LYS A 71 6.64 -24.85 -8.85
C LYS A 71 5.85 -24.20 -7.71
N ILE A 72 6.08 -22.90 -7.46
CA ILE A 72 5.34 -22.13 -6.45
C ILE A 72 3.92 -21.84 -6.96
N ASN A 73 3.79 -21.47 -8.23
CA ASN A 73 2.52 -21.14 -8.85
C ASN A 73 2.44 -21.71 -10.27
N SER A 74 1.56 -22.71 -10.46
CA SER A 74 1.32 -23.37 -11.74
C SER A 74 0.65 -22.48 -12.79
N ASP A 75 0.08 -21.34 -12.39
CA ASP A 75 -0.52 -20.39 -13.33
C ASP A 75 0.55 -19.63 -14.15
N VAL A 76 1.80 -19.65 -13.69
CA VAL A 76 2.94 -19.06 -14.40
C VAL A 76 3.25 -19.89 -15.63
N PHE A 77 3.14 -19.27 -16.81
CA PHE A 77 3.32 -19.98 -18.09
C PHE A 77 4.33 -19.31 -19.02
N GLY A 78 4.70 -18.05 -18.77
CA GLY A 78 5.61 -17.32 -19.65
C GLY A 78 6.34 -16.17 -18.96
N TRP A 79 7.06 -15.40 -19.77
CA TRP A 79 7.85 -14.27 -19.32
C TRP A 79 7.79 -13.15 -20.35
N LEU A 80 7.53 -11.92 -19.90
CA LEU A 80 7.51 -10.73 -20.74
C LEU A 80 8.73 -9.87 -20.44
N THR A 81 9.62 -9.76 -21.43
CA THR A 81 10.75 -8.84 -21.43
C THR A 81 10.59 -7.88 -22.59
N VAL A 82 10.69 -6.57 -22.31
CA VAL A 82 10.72 -5.54 -23.36
C VAL A 82 12.07 -4.84 -23.30
N ASP A 83 12.84 -4.99 -24.38
CA ASP A 83 14.18 -4.42 -24.48
C ASP A 83 14.20 -2.91 -24.27
N LYS A 84 15.26 -2.42 -23.62
CA LYS A 84 15.46 -1.00 -23.29
C LYS A 84 14.39 -0.41 -22.36
N THR A 85 13.64 -1.26 -21.64
CA THR A 85 12.71 -0.84 -20.59
C THR A 85 12.96 -1.61 -19.30
N HIS A 86 12.21 -1.25 -18.24
CA HIS A 86 12.19 -2.00 -16.99
C HIS A 86 11.16 -3.14 -16.99
N ILE A 87 10.48 -3.40 -18.12
CA ILE A 87 9.48 -4.47 -18.21
C ILE A 87 10.22 -5.80 -18.35
N ASN A 88 10.21 -6.57 -17.26
CA ASN A 88 10.85 -7.88 -17.16
C ASN A 88 10.13 -8.70 -16.07
N TYR A 89 9.00 -9.29 -16.43
CA TYR A 89 8.06 -9.88 -15.47
C TYR A 89 7.53 -11.24 -15.92
N PRO A 90 7.18 -12.12 -14.97
CA PRO A 90 6.50 -13.37 -15.26
C PRO A 90 5.06 -13.10 -15.75
N LEU A 91 4.58 -14.00 -16.61
CA LEU A 91 3.20 -14.03 -17.10
C LEU A 91 2.43 -15.16 -16.44
N VAL A 92 1.26 -14.83 -15.90
CA VAL A 92 0.31 -15.78 -15.33
C VAL A 92 -0.97 -15.84 -16.15
N GLN A 93 -1.68 -16.95 -16.09
CA GLN A 93 -3.03 -17.06 -16.64
C GLN A 93 -3.85 -18.04 -15.82
N THR A 94 -5.10 -17.67 -15.53
CA THR A 94 -6.08 -18.50 -14.85
C THR A 94 -7.38 -18.57 -15.66
N GLU A 95 -8.43 -19.13 -15.09
CA GLU A 95 -9.75 -19.32 -15.75
C GLU A 95 -10.59 -18.04 -15.80
N ASP A 96 -10.16 -16.99 -15.08
CA ASP A 96 -10.79 -15.66 -15.03
C ASP A 96 -9.76 -14.52 -15.17
N ASN A 97 -10.27 -13.31 -15.40
CA ASN A 97 -9.48 -12.08 -15.55
C ASN A 97 -9.40 -11.23 -14.26
N ALA A 98 -9.91 -11.73 -13.12
CA ALA A 98 -10.02 -10.97 -11.88
C ALA A 98 -8.96 -11.37 -10.85
N LYS A 99 -8.57 -12.65 -10.80
CA LYS A 99 -7.68 -13.22 -9.79
C LYS A 99 -6.39 -12.43 -9.62
N TYR A 100 -5.73 -12.09 -10.73
CA TYR A 100 -4.42 -11.45 -10.72
C TYR A 100 -4.44 -9.92 -10.75
N VAL A 101 -5.62 -9.30 -10.65
CA VAL A 101 -5.75 -7.84 -10.46
C VAL A 101 -5.16 -7.41 -9.13
N ASN A 102 -5.35 -8.20 -8.07
CA ASN A 102 -4.86 -7.92 -6.72
C ASN A 102 -4.05 -9.08 -6.10
N THR A 103 -3.41 -9.87 -6.96
CA THR A 103 -2.62 -11.03 -6.54
C THR A 103 -1.26 -11.02 -7.25
N ASP A 104 -0.19 -11.25 -6.50
CA ASP A 104 1.15 -11.38 -7.05
C ASP A 104 1.38 -12.74 -7.73
N VAL A 105 2.53 -12.89 -8.37
CA VAL A 105 2.86 -14.12 -9.12
C VAL A 105 3.03 -15.35 -8.23
N LYS A 106 3.15 -15.19 -6.90
CA LYS A 106 3.20 -16.30 -5.94
C LYS A 106 1.82 -16.66 -5.39
N GLY A 107 0.76 -15.97 -5.83
CA GLY A 107 -0.60 -16.19 -5.36
C GLY A 107 -0.93 -15.45 -4.05
N GLN A 108 -0.11 -14.49 -3.62
CA GLN A 108 -0.32 -13.68 -2.42
C GLN A 108 -1.01 -12.36 -2.76
N PHE A 109 -1.71 -11.76 -1.80
CA PHE A 109 -2.34 -10.46 -2.01
C PHE A 109 -1.30 -9.39 -2.38
N SER A 110 -1.60 -8.62 -3.40
CA SER A 110 -0.78 -7.50 -3.83
C SER A 110 -1.66 -6.38 -4.38
N LEU A 111 -1.36 -5.14 -4.02
CA LEU A 111 -2.08 -3.98 -4.54
C LEU A 111 -1.83 -3.74 -6.04
N ALA A 112 -0.66 -4.11 -6.56
CA ALA A 112 -0.36 -3.92 -7.99
C ALA A 112 -0.71 -5.14 -8.84
N GLY A 113 -0.99 -6.29 -8.22
CA GLY A 113 -1.31 -7.52 -8.91
C GLY A 113 -0.13 -8.13 -9.67
N SER A 114 -0.44 -8.80 -10.79
CA SER A 114 0.53 -9.43 -11.70
C SER A 114 0.18 -9.16 -13.16
N ILE A 115 1.15 -9.30 -14.06
CA ILE A 115 0.86 -9.29 -15.50
C ILE A 115 0.24 -10.63 -15.88
N PHE A 116 -1.01 -10.59 -16.37
CA PHE A 116 -1.75 -11.79 -16.75
C PHE A 116 -2.22 -11.74 -18.21
N LEU A 117 -2.31 -12.92 -18.82
CA LEU A 117 -2.94 -13.12 -20.12
C LEU A 117 -4.45 -13.31 -19.94
N ASP A 118 -5.25 -12.74 -20.85
CA ASP A 118 -6.71 -12.93 -20.86
C ASP A 118 -7.08 -14.42 -20.85
N CYS A 119 -8.05 -14.83 -20.04
CA CYS A 119 -8.42 -16.23 -19.88
C CYS A 119 -8.95 -16.90 -21.17
N ASN A 120 -9.40 -16.13 -22.16
CA ASN A 120 -9.86 -16.65 -23.45
C ASN A 120 -8.73 -16.90 -24.46
N ASN A 121 -7.52 -16.39 -24.19
CA ASN A 121 -6.37 -16.59 -25.06
C ASN A 121 -5.67 -17.91 -24.78
N LYS A 122 -5.03 -18.47 -25.80
CA LYS A 122 -4.19 -19.66 -25.63
C LYS A 122 -2.83 -19.29 -25.05
N LYS A 123 -2.31 -20.15 -24.15
CA LYS A 123 -0.98 -19.98 -23.51
C LYS A 123 0.19 -20.00 -24.49
N ASP A 124 -0.01 -20.53 -25.70
CA ASP A 124 1.01 -20.63 -26.75
C ASP A 124 1.04 -19.43 -27.71
N PHE A 125 0.18 -18.42 -27.48
CA PHE A 125 0.07 -17.21 -28.30
C PHE A 125 -0.32 -17.48 -29.77
N SER A 126 -1.01 -18.60 -30.05
CA SER A 126 -1.57 -18.94 -31.37
C SER A 126 -2.92 -18.32 -31.69
#